data_AF-A0A1V5KWG4-F1
#
_entry.id   AF-A0A1V5KWG4-F1
#
_cell.length_a   1.000
_cell.length_b   1.000
_cell.length_c   1.000
_cell.angle_alpha   90.00
_cell.angle_beta   90.00
_cell.angle_gamma   90.00
#
_symmetry.space_group_name_H-M   'P 1'
#
loop_
_entity.id
_entity.type
_entity.pdbx_description
1 polymer ?
#
loop_
_entity_poly.entity_id
_entity_poly.type
_entity_poly.pdbx_seq_one_letter_code
_entity_poly.pdbx_strand_id
1 'polypeptide(L)'
;MMRISPLGIFGANLDPELVAEWARQDAAITHPHPVCQQANALFTMAIAHAVSQGCDARNLYEQIMTWAEDMEVDRILLDAVRRAFEAPPTDYIYQQGWVLTAFRNALWQLLNTSNLEEAVVDTVMRGGDTDTNAAICGSLLGAVHGRNAIPGQWVESLLNCRPAVGQPNVRHPRPDCFWPVDSLELAERLLKSGETR
;
A
#
# COMPACT_ATOMS: atom_id res chain seq x y z
N MET A 1 -8.00 -1.16 -1.86
CA MET A 1 -6.66 -1.22 -1.26
C MET A 1 -5.64 -0.42 -2.05
N MET A 2 -5.42 -0.69 -3.35
CA MET A 2 -4.36 -0.04 -4.15
C MET A 2 -4.37 1.51 -4.23
N ARG A 3 -5.44 2.17 -3.79
CA ARG A 3 -5.59 3.63 -3.79
C ARG A 3 -5.59 4.27 -2.39
N ILE A 4 -5.46 3.48 -1.33
CA ILE A 4 -5.78 3.93 0.05
C ILE A 4 -4.58 4.55 0.77
N SER A 5 -3.37 4.44 0.22
CA SER A 5 -2.15 4.97 0.85
C SER A 5 -2.18 6.48 1.16
N PRO A 6 -2.83 7.37 0.37
CA PRO A 6 -2.99 8.78 0.77
C PRO A 6 -3.72 8.96 2.10
N LEU A 7 -4.71 8.10 2.40
CA LEU A 7 -5.44 8.14 3.67
C LEU A 7 -4.55 7.67 4.83
N GLY A 8 -3.66 6.71 4.60
CA GLY A 8 -2.67 6.28 5.60
C GLY A 8 -1.67 7.39 5.91
N ILE A 9 -1.19 8.12 4.90
CA ILE A 9 -0.29 9.26 5.08
C ILE A 9 -0.99 10.39 5.85
N PHE A 10 -2.21 10.76 5.43
CA PHE A 10 -3.02 11.77 6.11
C PHE A 10 -3.35 11.37 7.56
N GLY A 11 -3.63 10.09 7.78
CA GLY A 11 -3.99 9.52 9.07
C GLY A 11 -2.81 9.25 10.01
N ALA A 12 -1.57 9.54 9.63
CA ALA A 12 -0.39 9.14 10.39
C ALA A 12 -0.45 9.59 11.86
N ASN A 13 -0.89 10.82 12.13
CA ASN A 13 -0.92 11.38 13.47
C ASN A 13 -2.34 11.39 14.09
N LEU A 14 -3.25 10.56 13.58
CA LEU A 14 -4.63 10.45 14.05
C LEU A 14 -4.86 9.12 14.78
N ASP A 15 -5.99 9.04 15.47
CA ASP A 15 -6.43 7.81 16.12
C ASP A 15 -6.55 6.66 15.08
N PRO A 16 -5.85 5.52 15.28
CA PRO A 16 -5.94 4.36 14.39
C PRO A 16 -7.37 3.87 14.16
N GLU A 17 -8.27 3.98 15.15
CA GLU A 17 -9.67 3.57 14.98
C GLU A 17 -10.42 4.48 13.99
N LEU A 18 -10.13 5.78 14.01
CA LEU A 18 -10.70 6.74 13.07
C LEU A 18 -10.15 6.51 11.66
N VAL A 19 -8.85 6.22 11.53
CA VAL A 19 -8.22 5.86 10.25
C VAL A 19 -8.83 4.59 9.68
N ALA A 20 -9.05 3.57 10.52
CA ALA A 20 -9.72 2.32 10.15
C ALA A 20 -11.12 2.59 9.62
N GLU A 21 -11.88 3.45 10.29
CA GLU A 21 -13.25 3.79 9.90
C GLU A 21 -13.30 4.51 8.54
N TRP A 22 -12.47 5.52 8.32
CA TRP A 22 -12.39 6.18 7.02
C TRP A 22 -11.96 5.23 5.90
N ALA A 23 -11.05 4.29 6.18
CA ALA A 23 -10.62 3.30 5.20
C ALA A 23 -11.75 2.32 4.82
N ARG A 24 -12.60 1.93 5.79
CA ARG A 24 -13.81 1.14 5.51
C ARG A 24 -14.79 1.93 4.63
N GLN A 25 -15.03 3.20 4.96
CA GLN A 25 -15.91 4.08 4.21
C GLN A 25 -15.42 4.29 2.77
N ASP A 26 -14.13 4.55 2.54
CA ASP A 26 -13.57 4.65 1.18
C ASP A 26 -13.76 3.36 0.38
N ALA A 27 -13.42 2.22 1.01
CA ALA A 27 -13.54 0.93 0.36
C ALA A 27 -15.00 0.64 -0.04
N ALA A 28 -15.96 0.95 0.85
CA ALA A 28 -17.38 0.67 0.64
C ALA A 28 -17.99 1.36 -0.59
N ILE A 29 -17.42 2.49 -1.04
CA ILE A 29 -17.91 3.23 -2.22
C ILE A 29 -17.86 2.37 -3.49
N THR A 30 -16.84 1.53 -3.65
CA THR A 30 -16.67 0.70 -4.88
C THR A 30 -16.47 -0.79 -4.60
N HIS A 31 -16.13 -1.17 -3.38
CA HIS A 31 -15.87 -2.56 -2.95
C HIS A 31 -16.57 -2.82 -1.61
N PRO A 32 -17.91 -2.95 -1.61
CA PRO A 32 -18.71 -3.05 -0.37
C PRO A 32 -18.54 -4.36 0.38
N HIS A 33 -17.80 -5.34 -0.15
CA HIS A 33 -17.57 -6.62 0.52
C HIS A 33 -16.83 -6.41 1.86
N PRO A 34 -17.30 -7.00 2.99
CA PRO A 34 -16.72 -6.78 4.32
C PRO A 34 -15.21 -7.04 4.39
N VAL A 35 -14.73 -8.13 3.80
CA VAL A 35 -13.29 -8.45 3.71
C VAL A 35 -12.48 -7.34 3.03
N CYS A 36 -13.02 -6.71 1.98
CA CYS A 36 -12.34 -5.58 1.34
C CYS A 36 -12.25 -4.40 2.29
N GLN A 37 -13.33 -4.07 3.00
CA GLN A 37 -13.34 -2.96 3.95
C GLN A 37 -12.37 -3.20 5.12
N GLN A 38 -12.40 -4.38 5.72
CA GLN A 38 -11.50 -4.78 6.81
C GLN A 38 -10.03 -4.80 6.37
N ALA A 39 -9.73 -5.31 5.18
CA ALA A 39 -8.37 -5.33 4.66
C ALA A 39 -7.86 -3.91 4.39
N ASN A 40 -8.69 -3.01 3.85
CA ASN A 40 -8.32 -1.60 3.70
C ASN A 40 -8.08 -0.94 5.07
N ALA A 41 -8.88 -1.25 6.09
CA ALA A 41 -8.66 -0.74 7.44
C ALA A 41 -7.29 -1.13 7.99
N LEU A 42 -6.98 -2.43 8.04
CA LEU A 42 -5.68 -2.93 8.53
C LEU A 42 -4.51 -2.33 7.75
N PHE A 43 -4.60 -2.30 6.42
CA PHE A 43 -3.53 -1.78 5.57
C PHE A 43 -3.31 -0.27 5.76
N THR A 44 -4.38 0.50 5.93
CA THR A 44 -4.30 1.95 6.11
C THR A 44 -3.74 2.31 7.49
N MET A 45 -4.17 1.59 8.54
CA MET A 45 -3.60 1.70 9.88
C MET A 45 -2.11 1.37 9.89
N ALA A 46 -1.70 0.32 9.16
CA ALA A 46 -0.29 -0.06 9.05
C ALA A 46 0.56 1.05 8.41
N ILE A 47 0.09 1.67 7.32
CA ILE A 47 0.77 2.81 6.69
C ILE A 47 0.85 3.98 7.68
N ALA A 48 -0.27 4.35 8.31
CA ALA A 48 -0.32 5.46 9.26
C ALA A 48 0.67 5.29 10.42
N HIS A 49 0.67 4.09 11.02
CA HIS A 49 1.56 3.76 12.12
C HIS A 49 3.04 3.80 11.73
N ALA A 50 3.41 3.19 10.61
CA ALA A 50 4.79 3.19 10.12
C ALA A 50 5.28 4.60 9.77
N VAL A 51 4.43 5.43 9.16
CA VAL A 51 4.77 6.83 8.81
C VAL A 51 4.94 7.71 10.05
N SER A 52 4.12 7.52 11.09
CA SER A 52 4.13 8.37 12.29
C SER A 52 5.27 8.04 13.24
N GLN A 53 5.46 6.77 13.57
CA GLN A 53 6.37 6.35 14.64
C GLN A 53 7.71 5.84 14.12
N GLY A 54 7.76 5.45 12.84
CA GLY A 54 8.76 4.51 12.35
C GLY A 54 8.54 3.13 12.99
N CYS A 55 8.66 2.08 12.20
CA CYS A 55 8.49 0.72 12.72
C CYS A 55 9.31 -0.23 11.86
N ASP A 56 9.96 -1.22 12.48
CA ASP A 56 10.55 -2.31 11.71
C ASP A 56 9.48 -3.29 11.21
N ALA A 57 9.83 -4.05 10.19
CA ALA A 57 8.94 -4.96 9.50
C ALA A 57 8.22 -5.96 10.43
N ARG A 58 8.93 -6.50 11.42
CA ARG A 58 8.39 -7.54 12.30
C ARG A 58 7.43 -6.96 13.31
N ASN A 59 7.81 -5.85 13.94
CA ASN A 59 6.95 -5.14 14.89
C ASN A 59 5.66 -4.65 14.19
N LEU A 60 5.76 -4.15 12.96
CA LEU A 60 4.58 -3.74 12.19
C LEU A 60 3.65 -4.92 11.89
N TYR A 61 4.21 -6.07 11.49
CA TYR A 61 3.42 -7.28 11.25
C TYR A 61 2.72 -7.78 12.52
N GLU A 62 3.42 -7.83 13.65
CA GLU A 62 2.86 -8.23 14.94
C GLU A 62 1.73 -7.28 15.37
N GLN A 63 1.89 -5.97 15.16
CA GLN A 63 0.85 -4.98 15.41
C GLN A 63 -0.38 -5.15 14.50
N ILE A 64 -0.19 -5.47 13.22
CA ILE A 64 -1.30 -5.78 12.29
C ILE A 64 -2.05 -7.03 12.76
N MET A 65 -1.34 -8.04 13.25
CA MET A 65 -1.95 -9.25 13.81
C MET A 65 -2.82 -8.92 15.04
N THR A 66 -2.31 -8.10 15.96
CA THR A 66 -3.09 -7.63 17.12
C THR A 66 -4.36 -6.90 16.68
N TRP A 67 -4.25 -5.93 15.76
CA TRP A 67 -5.43 -5.22 15.26
C TRP A 67 -6.42 -6.14 14.54
N ALA A 68 -5.95 -7.11 13.78
CA ALA A 68 -6.82 -8.07 13.09
C ALA A 68 -7.65 -8.90 14.09
N GLU A 69 -7.06 -9.26 15.23
CA GLU A 69 -7.73 -9.98 16.31
C GLU A 69 -8.70 -9.08 17.08
N ASP A 70 -8.25 -7.89 17.49
CA ASP A 70 -9.07 -6.91 18.23
C ASP A 70 -10.30 -6.44 17.42
N MET A 71 -10.13 -6.29 16.11
CA MET A 71 -11.22 -5.90 15.19
C MET A 71 -12.13 -7.07 14.79
N GLU A 72 -11.85 -8.29 15.25
CA GLU A 72 -12.56 -9.52 14.89
C GLU A 72 -12.77 -9.65 13.37
N VAL A 73 -11.70 -9.45 12.60
CA VAL A 73 -11.81 -9.48 11.12
C VAL A 73 -12.24 -10.86 10.62
N ASP A 74 -12.78 -10.90 9.40
CA ASP A 74 -13.22 -12.16 8.80
C ASP A 74 -12.09 -13.20 8.82
N ARG A 75 -12.46 -14.45 9.15
CA ARG A 75 -11.52 -15.57 9.27
C ARG A 75 -10.63 -15.74 8.05
N ILE A 76 -11.13 -15.49 6.83
CA ILE A 76 -10.32 -15.66 5.62
C ILE A 76 -9.24 -14.58 5.52
N LEU A 77 -9.51 -13.37 6.00
CA LEU A 77 -8.54 -12.28 6.06
C LEU A 77 -7.51 -12.55 7.15
N LEU A 78 -7.95 -12.97 8.34
CA LEU A 78 -7.04 -13.35 9.43
C LEU A 78 -6.10 -14.49 9.01
N ASP A 79 -6.59 -15.50 8.30
CA ASP A 79 -5.77 -16.57 7.74
C ASP A 79 -4.75 -16.05 6.72
N ALA A 80 -5.17 -15.14 5.83
CA ALA A 80 -4.27 -14.54 4.84
C ALA A 80 -3.13 -13.75 5.49
N VAL A 81 -3.42 -12.96 6.53
CA VAL A 81 -2.38 -12.23 7.30
C VAL A 81 -1.44 -13.22 7.99
N ARG A 82 -1.98 -14.20 8.74
CA ARG A 82 -1.16 -15.20 9.45
C ARG A 82 -0.22 -15.98 8.53
N ARG A 83 -0.74 -16.45 7.39
CA ARG A 83 0.03 -17.24 6.42
C ARG A 83 1.07 -16.43 5.67
N ALA A 84 1.02 -15.10 5.74
CA ALA A 84 2.08 -14.24 5.21
C ALA A 84 3.40 -14.40 5.97
N PHE A 85 3.41 -14.94 7.18
CA PHE A 85 4.63 -15.27 7.90
C PHE A 85 5.33 -16.53 7.36
N GLU A 86 4.55 -17.46 6.79
CA GLU A 86 5.04 -18.79 6.40
C GLU A 86 5.42 -18.87 4.92
N ALA A 87 4.61 -18.28 4.05
CA ALA A 87 4.79 -18.37 2.61
C ALA A 87 4.08 -17.24 1.86
N PRO A 88 4.55 -16.88 0.65
CA PRO A 88 3.80 -15.99 -0.23
C PRO A 88 2.50 -16.67 -0.71
N PRO A 89 1.55 -15.92 -1.31
CA PRO A 89 0.46 -16.50 -2.06
C PRO A 89 0.93 -17.60 -3.04
N THR A 90 0.14 -18.66 -3.17
CA THR A 90 0.46 -19.80 -4.03
C THR A 90 -0.05 -19.63 -5.46
N ASP A 91 -0.98 -18.70 -5.68
CA ASP A 91 -1.63 -18.48 -6.96
C ASP A 91 -1.85 -16.99 -7.23
N TYR A 92 -1.03 -16.44 -8.11
CA TYR A 92 -1.14 -15.06 -8.57
C TYR A 92 -1.96 -14.92 -9.85
N ILE A 93 -2.21 -16.03 -10.56
CA ILE A 93 -2.74 -16.01 -11.93
C ILE A 93 -4.26 -16.23 -11.94
N TYR A 94 -4.77 -17.18 -11.17
CA TYR A 94 -6.21 -17.44 -11.12
C TYR A 94 -6.92 -16.62 -10.04
N GLN A 95 -6.17 -16.03 -9.10
CA GLN A 95 -6.70 -15.12 -8.06
C GLN A 95 -6.29 -13.66 -8.29
N GLN A 96 -6.15 -13.25 -9.55
CA GLN A 96 -5.88 -11.85 -9.92
C GLN A 96 -6.96 -10.91 -9.36
N GLY A 97 -6.56 -9.71 -8.92
CA GLY A 97 -7.46 -8.72 -8.35
C GLY A 97 -7.96 -9.04 -6.93
N TRP A 98 -7.56 -10.17 -6.35
CA TRP A 98 -8.05 -10.54 -5.02
C TRP A 98 -7.25 -9.87 -3.91
N VAL A 99 -7.96 -9.15 -3.04
CA VAL A 99 -7.37 -8.35 -1.95
C VAL A 99 -6.49 -9.17 -1.00
N LEU A 100 -6.82 -10.45 -0.77
CA LEU A 100 -6.04 -11.32 0.11
C LEU A 100 -4.70 -11.73 -0.51
N THR A 101 -4.67 -11.96 -1.83
CA THR A 101 -3.43 -12.23 -2.56
C THR A 101 -2.49 -11.04 -2.46
N ALA A 102 -2.99 -9.84 -2.73
CA ALA A 102 -2.19 -8.62 -2.68
C ALA A 102 -1.67 -8.32 -1.27
N PHE A 103 -2.54 -8.39 -0.25
CA PHE A 103 -2.16 -8.07 1.12
C PHE A 103 -1.19 -9.10 1.71
N ARG A 104 -1.45 -10.39 1.50
CA ARG A 104 -0.53 -11.46 1.92
C ARG A 104 0.82 -11.35 1.22
N ASN A 105 0.86 -11.01 -0.08
CA ASN A 105 2.12 -10.74 -0.77
C ASN A 105 2.87 -9.58 -0.11
N ALA A 106 2.22 -8.43 0.10
CA ALA A 106 2.88 -7.27 0.70
C ALA A 106 3.48 -7.58 2.08
N LEU A 107 2.75 -8.32 2.93
CA LEU A 107 3.24 -8.76 4.24
C LEU A 107 4.39 -9.78 4.12
N TRP A 108 4.30 -10.74 3.20
CA TRP A 108 5.39 -11.69 2.94
C TRP A 108 6.67 -10.96 2.52
N GLN A 109 6.56 -10.01 1.60
CA GLN A 109 7.72 -9.23 1.13
C GLN A 109 8.30 -8.39 2.25
N LEU A 110 7.45 -7.72 3.03
CA LEU A 110 7.86 -6.93 4.20
C LEU A 110 8.71 -7.77 5.17
N LEU A 111 8.36 -9.03 5.39
CA LEU A 111 9.03 -9.92 6.34
C LEU A 111 10.30 -10.59 5.79
N ASN A 112 10.42 -10.77 4.47
CA ASN A 112 11.42 -11.68 3.88
C ASN A 112 12.41 -11.03 2.92
N THR A 113 12.26 -9.75 2.61
CA THR A 113 13.19 -9.05 1.71
C THR A 113 14.07 -8.06 2.45
N SER A 114 15.23 -7.78 1.88
CA SER A 114 16.23 -6.92 2.54
C SER A 114 15.99 -5.43 2.27
N ASN A 115 15.27 -5.10 1.20
CA ASN A 115 14.99 -3.73 0.79
C ASN A 115 13.75 -3.63 -0.12
N LEU A 116 13.28 -2.41 -0.31
CA LEU A 116 12.10 -2.08 -1.12
C LEU A 116 12.24 -2.48 -2.59
N GLU A 117 13.43 -2.31 -3.19
CA GLU A 117 13.64 -2.63 -4.60
C GLU A 117 13.44 -4.13 -4.86
N GLU A 118 14.09 -4.97 -4.07
CA GLU A 118 13.97 -6.43 -4.15
C GLU A 118 12.51 -6.89 -4.00
N ALA A 119 11.80 -6.36 -3.00
CA ALA A 119 10.40 -6.67 -2.75
C ALA A 119 9.46 -6.34 -3.93
N VAL A 120 9.61 -5.14 -4.48
CA VAL A 120 8.77 -4.66 -5.59
C VAL A 120 9.09 -5.46 -6.85
N VAL A 121 10.38 -5.71 -7.13
CA VAL A 121 10.79 -6.54 -8.28
C VAL A 121 10.27 -7.97 -8.15
N ASP A 122 10.45 -8.64 -7.00
CA ASP A 122 9.93 -9.99 -6.78
C ASP A 122 8.41 -10.03 -6.92
N THR A 123 7.71 -9.03 -6.38
CA THR A 123 6.24 -8.90 -6.52
C THR A 123 5.82 -8.83 -7.98
N VAL A 124 6.49 -8.03 -8.81
CA VAL A 124 6.19 -7.94 -10.24
C VAL A 124 6.49 -9.26 -10.95
N MET A 125 7.60 -9.91 -10.60
CA MET A 125 8.02 -11.17 -11.22
C MET A 125 7.09 -12.36 -10.93
N ARG A 126 6.24 -12.26 -9.90
CA ARG A 126 5.21 -13.28 -9.59
C ARG A 126 4.05 -13.30 -10.58
N GLY A 127 3.93 -12.28 -11.44
CA GLY A 127 2.87 -12.17 -12.43
C GLY A 127 1.51 -11.88 -11.80
N GLY A 128 0.45 -12.09 -12.58
CA GLY A 128 -0.89 -11.81 -12.13
C GLY A 128 -1.28 -10.34 -12.32
N ASP A 129 -1.92 -9.78 -11.30
CA ASP A 129 -2.28 -8.37 -11.19
C ASP A 129 -1.07 -7.55 -10.68
N THR A 130 -0.05 -7.45 -11.52
CA THR A 130 1.30 -7.02 -11.12
C THR A 130 1.37 -5.56 -10.70
N ASP A 131 0.63 -4.67 -11.36
CA ASP A 131 0.56 -3.25 -11.02
C ASP A 131 -0.10 -3.04 -9.65
N THR A 132 -1.24 -3.70 -9.40
CA THR A 132 -1.93 -3.65 -8.10
C THR A 132 -1.07 -4.21 -6.98
N ASN A 133 -0.47 -5.39 -7.19
CA ASN A 133 0.35 -6.06 -6.18
C ASN A 133 1.61 -5.22 -5.86
N ALA A 134 2.27 -4.68 -6.89
CA ALA A 134 3.46 -3.84 -6.71
C ALA A 134 3.12 -2.51 -6.02
N ALA A 135 1.98 -1.88 -6.34
CA ALA A 135 1.55 -0.65 -5.69
C ALA A 135 1.27 -0.86 -4.19
N ILE A 136 0.61 -1.97 -3.82
CA ILE A 136 0.32 -2.31 -2.42
C ILE A 136 1.60 -2.68 -1.67
N CYS A 137 2.45 -3.52 -2.26
CA CYS A 137 3.76 -3.89 -1.71
C CYS A 137 4.65 -2.66 -1.48
N GLY A 138 4.84 -1.85 -2.52
CA GLY A 138 5.67 -0.64 -2.47
C GLY A 138 5.14 0.41 -1.48
N SER A 139 3.83 0.54 -1.31
CA SER A 139 3.25 1.46 -0.31
C SER A 139 3.58 1.04 1.12
N LEU A 140 3.46 -0.26 1.43
CA LEU A 140 3.74 -0.77 2.78
C LEU A 140 5.22 -0.71 3.12
N LEU A 141 6.07 -1.20 2.21
CA LEU A 141 7.52 -1.16 2.42
C LEU A 141 8.07 0.27 2.34
N GLY A 142 7.48 1.14 1.53
CA GLY A 142 7.83 2.56 1.48
C GLY A 142 7.52 3.28 2.80
N ALA A 143 6.43 2.92 3.46
CA ALA A 143 6.10 3.45 4.80
C ALA A 143 7.11 3.01 5.86
N VAL A 144 7.65 1.80 5.75
CA VAL A 144 8.62 1.23 6.71
C VAL A 144 10.05 1.69 6.44
N HIS A 145 10.52 1.63 5.19
CA HIS A 145 11.90 1.95 4.83
C HIS A 145 12.13 3.43 4.51
N GLY A 146 11.06 4.19 4.32
CA GLY A 146 11.09 5.59 3.97
C GLY A 146 11.48 5.86 2.51
N ARG A 147 11.27 7.10 2.07
CA ARG A 147 11.45 7.52 0.67
C ARG A 147 12.86 7.30 0.12
N ASN A 148 13.88 7.34 0.98
CA ASN A 148 15.29 7.19 0.56
C ASN A 148 15.63 5.73 0.19
N ALA A 149 14.76 4.76 0.51
CA ALA A 149 14.93 3.38 0.10
C ALA A 149 14.49 3.11 -1.34
N ILE A 150 13.80 4.06 -1.99
CA ILE A 150 13.35 3.92 -3.38
C ILE A 150 14.53 4.18 -4.31
N PRO A 151 14.81 3.28 -5.29
CA PRO A 151 15.85 3.50 -6.29
C PRO A 151 15.71 4.85 -6.99
N GLY A 152 16.79 5.62 -7.05
CA GLY A 152 16.80 6.96 -7.66
C GLY A 152 16.28 6.96 -9.10
N GLN A 153 16.64 5.95 -9.89
CA GLN A 153 16.16 5.78 -11.26
C GLN A 153 14.64 5.65 -11.37
N TRP A 154 13.96 5.06 -10.37
CA TRP A 154 12.49 4.95 -10.36
C TRP A 154 11.86 6.29 -10.02
N VAL A 155 12.41 7.00 -9.04
CA VAL A 155 11.98 8.35 -8.68
C VAL A 155 12.13 9.30 -9.86
N GLU A 156 13.30 9.30 -10.52
CA GLU A 156 13.56 10.11 -11.71
C GLU A 156 12.61 9.77 -12.87
N SER A 157 12.34 8.48 -13.09
CA SER A 157 11.39 8.05 -14.14
C SER A 157 9.98 8.59 -13.88
N LEU A 158 9.52 8.57 -12.62
CA LEU A 158 8.21 9.10 -12.24
C LEU A 158 8.17 10.62 -12.32
N LEU A 159 9.10 11.33 -11.68
CA LEU A 159 9.08 12.79 -11.58
C LEU A 159 9.33 13.49 -12.94
N ASN A 160 9.90 12.78 -13.92
CA ASN A 160 10.06 13.28 -15.28
C ASN A 160 8.94 12.82 -16.25
N CYS A 161 7.96 12.04 -15.78
CA CYS A 161 6.89 11.53 -16.62
C CYS A 161 5.89 12.64 -17.00
N ARG A 162 6.00 13.13 -18.25
CA ARG A 162 5.13 14.17 -18.84
C ARG A 162 4.48 13.65 -20.12
N PRO A 163 3.41 12.83 -20.03
CA PRO A 163 2.74 12.23 -21.18
C PRO A 163 1.87 13.25 -21.93
N ALA A 164 2.50 14.28 -22.49
CA ALA A 164 1.85 15.35 -23.24
C ALA A 164 1.46 14.90 -24.67
N VAL A 165 0.43 15.53 -25.23
CA VAL A 165 0.01 15.30 -26.62
C VAL A 165 1.17 15.60 -27.58
N GLY A 166 1.41 14.72 -28.56
CA GLY A 166 2.42 14.91 -29.60
C GLY A 166 3.84 14.47 -29.23
N GLN A 167 4.09 14.05 -27.98
CA GLN A 167 5.37 13.45 -27.58
C GLN A 167 5.56 12.07 -28.24
N PRO A 168 6.78 11.75 -28.75
CA PRO A 168 7.11 10.40 -29.20
C PRO A 168 6.87 9.38 -28.08
N ASN A 169 6.25 8.23 -28.41
CA ASN A 169 5.89 7.16 -27.48
C ASN A 169 4.70 7.42 -26.53
N VAL A 170 4.03 8.57 -26.60
CA VAL A 170 2.78 8.81 -25.84
C VAL A 170 1.56 8.34 -26.65
N ARG A 171 1.07 7.14 -26.34
CA ARG A 171 -0.16 6.60 -26.96
C ARG A 171 -1.45 7.15 -26.34
N HIS A 172 -1.41 7.43 -25.03
CA HIS A 172 -2.57 7.90 -24.26
C HIS A 172 -2.16 9.12 -23.42
N PRO A 173 -2.19 10.33 -24.01
CA PRO A 173 -1.82 11.53 -23.28
C PRO A 173 -2.79 11.78 -22.11
N ARG A 174 -2.29 12.39 -21.04
CA ARG A 174 -3.06 12.75 -19.86
C ARG A 174 -2.94 14.25 -19.59
N PRO A 175 -4.02 14.91 -19.10
CA PRO A 175 -3.92 16.27 -18.57
C PRO A 175 -2.83 16.40 -17.51
N ASP A 176 -2.20 17.56 -17.45
CA ASP A 176 -1.05 17.85 -16.58
C ASP A 176 -1.35 17.61 -15.10
N CYS A 177 -2.61 17.77 -14.67
CA CYS A 177 -3.05 17.50 -13.30
C CYS A 177 -3.04 16.02 -12.90
N PHE A 178 -2.81 15.10 -13.84
CA PHE A 178 -2.65 13.67 -13.58
C PHE A 178 -1.20 13.19 -13.74
N TRP A 179 -0.27 14.09 -14.02
CA TRP A 179 1.14 13.72 -14.09
C TRP A 179 1.69 13.52 -12.67
N PRO A 180 2.53 12.51 -12.42
CA PRO A 180 3.00 12.17 -11.06
C PRO A 180 4.10 13.11 -10.53
N VAL A 181 4.32 14.26 -11.19
CA VAL A 181 5.47 15.14 -10.98
C VAL A 181 5.46 15.87 -9.64
N ASP A 182 4.29 15.96 -9.01
CA ASP A 182 4.03 16.61 -7.72
C ASP A 182 3.79 15.59 -6.58
N SER A 183 3.97 14.29 -6.85
CA SER A 183 3.67 13.21 -5.89
C SER A 183 4.34 13.39 -4.52
N LEU A 184 5.59 13.85 -4.48
CA LEU A 184 6.30 14.14 -3.23
C LEU A 184 5.70 15.33 -2.47
N GLU A 185 5.33 16.40 -3.18
CA GLU A 185 4.68 17.57 -2.57
C GLU A 185 3.31 17.18 -1.99
N LEU A 186 2.53 16.41 -2.75
CA LEU A 186 1.22 15.92 -2.31
C LEU A 186 1.33 15.07 -1.04
N ALA A 187 2.31 14.17 -0.96
CA ALA A 187 2.56 13.37 0.24
C ALA A 187 2.90 14.23 1.46
N GLU A 188 3.77 15.24 1.31
CA GLU A 188 4.11 16.15 2.41
C GLU A 188 2.91 17.02 2.84
N ARG A 189 2.07 17.44 1.89
CA ARG A 189 0.86 18.21 2.19
C ARG A 189 -0.19 17.37 2.91
N LEU A 190 -0.33 16.09 2.56
CA LEU A 190 -1.22 15.16 3.27
C LEU A 190 -0.80 15.02 4.73
N LEU A 191 0.50 14.80 4.99
CA LEU A 191 1.03 14.65 6.34
C LEU A 191 0.76 15.90 7.21
N LYS A 192 1.10 17.10 6.70
CA LYS A 192 0.86 18.38 7.39
C LYS A 192 -0.63 18.64 7.65
N SER A 193 -1.49 18.25 6.72
CA SER A 193 -2.94 18.44 6.85
C SER A 193 -3.54 17.55 7.95
N GLY A 194 -2.93 16.38 8.20
CA GLY A 194 -3.31 15.48 9.28
C GLY A 194 -2.91 15.97 10.68
N GLU A 195 -1.84 16.75 10.80
CA GLU A 195 -1.33 17.31 12.07
C GLU A 195 -2.20 18.45 12.65
N THR A 196 -3.02 19.09 11.82
CA THR A 196 -3.70 20.35 12.17
C THR A 196 -5.11 20.11 12.76
N ARG A 197 -5.43 18.91 13.22
CA ARG A 197 -6.74 18.53 13.78
C ARG A 197 -6.59 17.82 15.10
#